data_AF-A0A529ZGG1-F1
#
_entry.id   AF-A0A529ZGG1-F1
#
_cell.length_a   1.000
_cell.length_b   1.000
_cell.length_c   1.000
_cell.angle_alpha   90.00
_cell.angle_beta   90.00
_cell.angle_gamma   90.00
#
_symmetry.space_group_name_H-M   'P 1'
#
loop_
_entity.id
_entity.type
_entity.pdbx_description
1 polymer ?
#
loop_
_entity_poly.entity_id
_entity_poly.type
_entity_poly.pdbx_seq_one_letter_code
_entity_poly.pdbx_strand_id
1 'polypeptide(L)'
;YEPPKIFKKALVDRLPDLPERYLATAKAILDVSDRLALFRMLEGTAAALTVAGWLIARYEQLKRGRGFLDFNDLITRTVSLLSRPDAGPWVQFKLDQGIDHILLDEAQDTSPDQWEVVKKLTEEFFAGLGQREAVTRTVFAVGDEKQSIYS
;
A
#
# COMPACT_ATOMS: atom_id res chain seq x y z
N TYR A 1 0.58 -43.00 8.69
CA TYR A 1 -0.24 -43.86 7.82
C TYR A 1 0.59 -45.11 7.53
N GLU A 2 0.19 -46.32 7.98
CA GLU A 2 0.96 -47.56 7.79
C GLU A 2 0.29 -48.46 6.72
N PRO A 3 0.62 -48.29 5.44
CA PRO A 3 0.00 -49.03 4.33
C PRO A 3 0.17 -50.56 4.34
N PRO A 4 1.21 -51.19 4.93
CA PRO A 4 1.34 -52.65 4.90
C PRO A 4 0.23 -53.38 5.64
N LYS A 5 -0.48 -52.70 6.56
CA LYS A 5 -1.58 -53.28 7.36
C LYS A 5 -2.95 -53.22 6.64
N ILE A 6 -3.05 -52.53 5.50
CA ILE A 6 -4.30 -52.37 4.74
C ILE A 6 -4.51 -53.57 3.79
N PHE A 7 -3.43 -54.15 3.27
CA PHE A 7 -3.50 -55.26 2.33
C PHE A 7 -3.45 -56.60 3.05
N LYS A 8 -4.35 -57.53 2.66
CA LYS A 8 -4.32 -58.91 3.19
C LYS A 8 -3.01 -59.59 2.81
N LYS A 9 -2.42 -60.36 3.73
CA LYS A 9 -1.15 -61.07 3.53
C LYS A 9 -1.09 -61.87 2.23
N ALA A 10 -2.14 -62.63 1.91
CA ALA A 10 -2.23 -63.42 0.67
C ALA A 10 -2.14 -62.59 -0.62
N LEU A 11 -2.47 -61.30 -0.58
CA LEU A 11 -2.36 -60.37 -1.71
C LEU A 11 -0.93 -59.84 -1.83
N VAL A 12 -0.29 -59.51 -0.70
CA VAL A 12 1.12 -59.07 -0.66
C VAL A 12 2.06 -60.21 -1.05
N ASP A 13 1.76 -61.46 -0.65
CA ASP A 13 2.54 -62.63 -1.05
C ASP A 13 2.52 -62.86 -2.57
N ARG A 14 1.43 -62.46 -3.26
CA ARG A 14 1.29 -62.55 -4.72
C ARG A 14 1.85 -61.33 -5.45
N LEU A 15 1.83 -60.16 -4.82
CA LEU A 15 2.32 -58.88 -5.35
C LEU A 15 3.10 -58.14 -4.25
N PRO A 16 4.38 -58.47 -4.05
CA PRO A 16 5.18 -57.93 -2.95
C PRO A 16 5.38 -56.42 -3.02
N ASP A 17 5.38 -55.85 -4.22
CA ASP A 17 5.55 -54.42 -4.53
C ASP A 17 4.25 -53.60 -4.42
N LEU A 18 3.11 -54.24 -4.14
CA LEU A 18 1.80 -53.59 -4.09
C LEU A 18 1.74 -52.40 -3.11
N PRO A 19 2.25 -52.48 -1.87
CA PRO A 19 2.21 -51.36 -0.94
C PRO A 19 3.02 -50.14 -1.44
N GLU A 20 4.17 -50.38 -2.05
CA GLU A 20 5.02 -49.32 -2.61
C GLU A 20 4.36 -48.67 -3.82
N ARG A 21 3.78 -49.46 -4.73
CA ARG A 21 3.04 -48.95 -5.89
C ARG A 21 1.80 -48.16 -5.48
N TYR A 22 1.08 -48.62 -4.47
CA TYR A 22 -0.05 -47.89 -3.91
C TYR A 22 0.39 -46.54 -3.37
N LEU A 23 1.45 -46.51 -2.55
CA LEU A 23 2.00 -45.26 -1.99
C LEU A 23 2.48 -44.31 -3.08
N ALA A 24 3.21 -44.80 -4.07
CA ALA A 24 3.69 -43.99 -5.19
C ALA A 24 2.52 -43.37 -5.98
N THR A 25 1.47 -44.15 -6.23
CA THR A 25 0.27 -43.67 -6.92
C THR A 25 -0.50 -42.65 -6.07
N ALA A 26 -0.68 -42.93 -4.78
CA ALA A 26 -1.35 -42.02 -3.85
C ALA A 26 -0.61 -40.69 -3.75
N LYS A 27 0.72 -40.73 -3.65
CA LYS A 27 1.57 -39.53 -3.67
C LYS A 27 1.41 -38.75 -4.97
N ALA A 28 1.47 -39.43 -6.12
CA ALA A 28 1.29 -38.78 -7.42
C ALA A 28 -0.08 -38.08 -7.54
N ILE A 29 -1.15 -38.69 -7.03
CA ILE A 29 -2.48 -38.08 -7.00
C ILE A 29 -2.51 -36.84 -6.10
N LEU A 30 -1.89 -36.90 -4.92
CA LEU A 30 -1.80 -35.76 -4.02
C LEU A 30 -1.01 -34.61 -4.66
N ASP A 31 0.17 -34.89 -5.20
CA ASP A 31 1.03 -33.89 -5.85
C ASP A 31 0.31 -33.20 -7.03
N VAL A 32 -0.46 -33.96 -7.83
CA VAL A 32 -1.27 -33.39 -8.92
C VAL A 32 -2.44 -32.58 -8.38
N SER A 33 -3.09 -33.03 -7.31
CA SER A 33 -4.21 -32.32 -6.68
C SER A 33 -3.75 -30.97 -6.11
N ASP A 34 -2.59 -30.93 -5.48
CA ASP A 34 -1.98 -29.70 -4.95
C ASP A 34 -1.63 -28.72 -6.09
N ARG A 35 -1.04 -29.23 -7.18
CA ARG A 35 -0.76 -28.40 -8.37
C ARG A 35 -2.03 -27.83 -8.99
N LEU A 36 -3.11 -28.60 -9.04
CA LEU A 36 -4.40 -28.13 -9.53
C LEU A 36 -5.01 -27.07 -8.61
N ALA A 37 -4.88 -27.23 -7.29
CA ALA A 37 -5.33 -26.24 -6.32
C ALA A 37 -4.57 -24.91 -6.48
N LEU A 38 -3.25 -24.96 -6.64
CA LEU A 38 -2.42 -23.78 -6.91
C LEU A 38 -2.82 -23.09 -8.22
N PHE A 39 -3.06 -23.86 -9.28
CA PHE A 39 -3.51 -23.32 -10.56
C PHE A 39 -4.84 -22.57 -10.42
N ARG A 40 -5.83 -23.17 -9.75
CA ARG A 40 -7.12 -22.53 -9.49
C ARG A 40 -7.00 -21.25 -8.65
N MET A 41 -6.11 -21.23 -7.67
CA MET A 41 -5.83 -20.05 -6.87
C MET A 41 -5.23 -18.91 -7.72
N LEU A 42 -4.29 -19.24 -8.61
CA LEU A 42 -3.72 -18.28 -9.55
C LEU A 42 -4.78 -17.73 -10.51
N GLU A 43 -5.61 -18.58 -11.11
CA GLU A 43 -6.71 -18.15 -11.97
C GLU A 43 -7.69 -17.23 -11.24
N GLY A 44 -8.11 -17.61 -10.04
CA GLY A 44 -9.01 -16.80 -9.21
C GLY A 44 -8.40 -15.44 -8.85
N THR A 45 -7.11 -15.41 -8.50
CA THR A 45 -6.40 -14.18 -8.14
C THR A 45 -6.24 -13.26 -9.35
N ALA A 46 -5.87 -13.81 -10.51
CA ALA A 46 -5.75 -13.04 -11.75
C ALA A 46 -7.09 -12.43 -12.19
N ALA A 47 -8.18 -13.19 -12.09
CA ALA A 47 -9.52 -12.69 -12.37
C ALA A 47 -9.91 -11.57 -11.38
N ALA A 48 -9.67 -11.76 -10.09
CA ALA A 48 -9.95 -10.75 -9.07
C ALA A 48 -9.17 -9.45 -9.32
N LEU A 49 -7.87 -9.54 -9.62
CA LEU A 49 -7.03 -8.38 -9.93
C LEU A 49 -7.48 -7.65 -11.20
N THR A 50 -7.96 -8.39 -12.20
CA THR A 50 -8.51 -7.79 -13.43
C THR A 50 -9.75 -6.94 -13.12
N VAL A 51 -10.68 -7.48 -12.32
CA VAL A 51 -11.88 -6.75 -11.91
C VAL A 51 -11.53 -5.55 -11.02
N ALA A 52 -10.62 -5.75 -10.05
CA ALA A 52 -10.17 -4.70 -9.15
C ALA A 52 -9.53 -3.53 -9.92
N GLY A 53 -8.62 -3.82 -10.86
CA GLY A 53 -7.98 -2.82 -11.69
C GLY A 53 -8.98 -2.01 -12.53
N TRP A 54 -9.96 -2.68 -13.12
CA TRP A 54 -11.03 -2.01 -13.86
C TRP A 54 -11.90 -1.12 -12.95
N LEU A 55 -12.27 -1.60 -11.76
CA LEU A 55 -13.08 -0.86 -10.80
C LEU A 55 -12.35 0.40 -10.29
N ILE A 56 -11.08 0.27 -9.91
CA ILE A 56 -10.23 1.38 -9.47
C ILE A 56 -10.15 2.44 -10.57
N ALA A 57 -9.85 2.04 -11.81
CA ALA A 57 -9.78 2.97 -12.93
C ALA A 57 -11.12 3.69 -13.18
N ARG A 58 -12.25 2.97 -13.08
CA ARG A 58 -13.58 3.55 -13.25
C ARG A 58 -13.93 4.52 -12.12
N TYR A 59 -13.60 4.17 -10.89
CA TYR A 59 -13.78 5.03 -9.71
C TYR A 59 -13.00 6.34 -9.87
N GLU A 60 -11.72 6.24 -10.23
CA GLU A 60 -10.85 7.40 -10.47
C GLU A 60 -11.41 8.33 -11.56
N GLN A 61 -11.91 7.77 -12.67
CA GLN A 61 -12.53 8.56 -13.73
C GLN A 61 -13.79 9.29 -13.24
N LEU A 62 -14.66 8.62 -12.47
CA LEU A 62 -15.87 9.22 -11.93
C LEU A 62 -15.55 10.32 -10.92
N LYS A 63 -14.56 10.08 -10.04
CA LYS A 63 -14.06 11.04 -9.06
C LYS A 63 -13.57 12.31 -9.75
N ARG A 64 -12.72 12.17 -10.78
CA ARG A 64 -12.21 13.30 -11.59
C ARG A 64 -13.32 14.03 -12.34
N GLY A 65 -14.25 13.30 -12.96
CA GLY A 65 -15.36 13.90 -13.70
C GLY A 65 -16.30 14.76 -12.84
N ARG A 66 -16.34 14.52 -11.53
CA ARG A 66 -17.10 15.31 -10.55
C ARG A 66 -16.28 16.38 -9.83
N GLY A 67 -14.98 16.47 -10.12
CA GLY A 67 -14.08 17.37 -9.41
C GLY A 67 -13.88 17.02 -7.94
N PHE A 68 -14.17 15.78 -7.53
CA PHE A 68 -13.98 15.34 -6.16
C PHE A 68 -12.53 14.97 -5.91
N LEU A 69 -12.08 15.22 -4.68
CA LEU A 69 -10.76 14.86 -4.17
C LEU A 69 -10.99 14.07 -2.89
N ASP A 70 -10.41 12.87 -2.81
CA ASP A 70 -10.26 12.18 -1.54
C ASP A 70 -9.03 12.71 -0.78
N PHE A 71 -8.86 12.24 0.45
CA PHE A 71 -7.79 12.72 1.32
C PHE A 71 -6.40 12.50 0.73
N ASN A 72 -6.17 11.36 0.07
CA ASN A 72 -4.91 11.07 -0.59
C ASN A 72 -4.70 11.96 -1.82
N ASP A 73 -5.75 12.24 -2.59
CA ASP A 73 -5.66 13.19 -3.69
C ASP A 73 -5.25 14.58 -3.21
N LEU A 74 -5.78 15.03 -2.07
CA LEU A 74 -5.42 16.33 -1.49
C LEU A 74 -3.92 16.40 -1.20
N ILE A 75 -3.37 15.35 -0.58
CA ILE A 75 -1.94 15.21 -0.30
C ILE A 75 -1.14 15.25 -1.61
N THR A 76 -1.40 14.29 -2.52
CA THR A 76 -0.61 14.13 -3.75
C THR A 76 -0.70 15.35 -4.65
N ARG A 77 -1.89 15.94 -4.81
CA ARG A 77 -2.06 17.13 -5.64
C ARG A 77 -1.44 18.37 -5.02
N THR A 78 -1.46 18.51 -3.70
CA THR A 78 -0.78 19.63 -3.02
C THR A 78 0.72 19.53 -3.25
N VAL A 79 1.32 18.35 -3.08
CA VAL A 79 2.75 18.12 -3.37
C VAL A 79 3.06 18.44 -4.83
N SER A 80 2.24 17.95 -5.76
CA SER A 80 2.41 18.23 -7.18
C SER A 80 2.28 19.73 -7.51
N LEU A 81 1.34 20.43 -6.89
CA LEU A 81 1.14 21.86 -7.07
C LEU A 81 2.32 22.69 -6.55
N LEU A 82 2.83 22.35 -5.37
CA LEU A 82 3.99 23.03 -4.77
C LEU A 82 5.27 22.77 -5.56
N SER A 83 5.41 21.59 -6.14
CA SER A 83 6.60 21.22 -6.93
C SER A 83 6.62 21.82 -8.35
N ARG A 84 5.55 22.50 -8.77
CA ARG A 84 5.43 23.05 -10.12
C ARG A 84 6.16 24.40 -10.23
N PRO A 85 7.12 24.57 -11.16
CA PRO A 85 7.86 25.83 -11.32
C PRO A 85 6.99 27.05 -11.65
N ASP A 86 5.83 26.83 -12.28
CA ASP A 86 4.89 27.87 -12.69
C ASP A 86 3.88 28.25 -11.60
N ALA A 87 3.73 27.44 -10.55
CA ALA A 87 2.73 27.63 -9.50
C ALA A 87 3.35 27.86 -8.11
N GLY A 88 4.46 27.20 -7.80
CA GLY A 88 5.18 27.29 -6.52
C GLY A 88 5.42 28.75 -6.08
N PRO A 89 6.03 29.61 -6.92
CA PRO A 89 6.29 31.00 -6.56
C PRO A 89 5.03 31.83 -6.24
N TRP A 90 3.90 31.54 -6.89
CA TRP A 90 2.64 32.23 -6.61
C TRP A 90 2.03 31.77 -5.28
N VAL A 91 2.09 30.46 -5.00
CA VAL A 91 1.65 29.90 -3.71
C VAL A 91 2.51 30.46 -2.58
N GLN A 92 3.83 30.49 -2.77
CA GLN A 92 4.78 31.10 -1.83
C GLN A 92 4.43 32.56 -1.54
N PHE A 93 4.21 33.38 -2.58
CA PHE A 93 3.79 34.78 -2.40
C PHE A 93 2.50 34.92 -1.58
N LYS A 94 1.55 33.99 -1.75
CA LYS A 94 0.31 33.99 -0.97
C LYS A 94 0.52 33.57 0.49
N LEU A 95 1.35 32.55 0.73
CA LEU A 95 1.66 32.08 2.08
C LEU A 95 2.49 33.11 2.87
N ASP A 96 3.44 33.77 2.21
CA ASP A 96 4.26 34.86 2.75
C ASP A 96 3.44 36.04 3.27
N GLN A 97 2.22 36.22 2.77
CA GLN A 97 1.35 37.33 3.17
C GLN A 97 0.47 37.01 4.39
N GLY A 98 0.35 35.75 4.82
CA GLY A 98 -0.69 35.34 5.77
C GLY A 98 -0.30 34.36 6.87
N ILE A 99 0.87 33.71 6.79
CA ILE A 99 1.28 32.68 7.75
C ILE A 99 2.71 32.98 8.22
N ASP A 100 2.92 32.98 9.53
CA ASP A 100 4.23 33.21 10.15
C ASP A 100 4.71 31.98 10.95
N HIS A 101 3.78 31.12 11.38
CA HIS A 101 4.07 29.93 12.20
C HIS A 101 3.27 28.73 11.70
N ILE A 102 3.94 27.59 11.56
CA ILE A 102 3.31 26.29 11.27
C ILE A 102 3.40 25.45 12.54
N LEU A 103 2.25 25.02 13.07
CA LEU A 103 2.17 24.12 14.22
C LEU A 103 1.60 22.77 13.77
N LEU A 104 2.35 21.70 14.02
CA LEU A 104 1.94 20.32 13.77
C LEU A 104 1.69 19.63 15.12
N ASP A 105 0.47 19.16 15.32
CA ASP A 105 0.09 18.34 16.48
C ASP A 105 0.00 16.87 16.04
N GLU A 106 0.10 15.95 17.00
CA GLU A 106 0.05 14.50 16.76
C GLU A 106 1.02 14.01 15.66
N ALA A 107 2.22 14.57 15.63
CA ALA A 107 3.22 14.29 14.59
C ALA A 107 3.60 12.79 14.51
N GLN A 108 3.37 12.01 15.56
CA GLN A 108 3.59 10.57 15.59
C GLN A 108 2.64 9.77 14.68
N ASP A 109 1.44 10.30 14.38
CA ASP A 109 0.43 9.60 13.55
C ASP A 109 0.51 10.02 12.07
N THR A 110 1.54 10.79 11.69
CA THR A 110 1.71 11.30 10.33
C THR A 110 2.38 10.25 9.44
N SER A 111 1.72 9.87 8.34
CA SER A 111 2.27 8.90 7.38
C SER A 111 3.42 9.48 6.55
N PRO A 112 4.27 8.66 5.90
CA PRO A 112 5.37 9.14 5.07
C PRO A 112 4.92 10.13 3.97
N ASP A 113 3.78 9.86 3.32
CA ASP A 113 3.25 10.74 2.28
C ASP A 113 2.79 12.09 2.84
N GLN A 114 2.23 12.11 4.05
CA GLN A 114 1.84 13.35 4.73
C GLN A 114 3.05 14.18 5.14
N TRP A 115 4.12 13.52 5.60
CA TRP A 115 5.40 14.18 5.92
C TRP A 115 6.02 14.87 4.71
N GLU A 116 5.92 14.28 3.52
CA GLU A 116 6.38 14.92 2.29
C GLU A 116 5.60 16.20 1.97
N VAL A 117 4.29 16.26 2.27
CA VAL A 117 3.52 17.52 2.15
C VAL A 117 4.05 18.57 3.11
N VAL A 118 4.21 18.22 4.39
CA VAL A 118 4.71 19.14 5.43
C VAL A 118 6.09 19.66 5.05
N LYS A 119 6.97 18.79 4.57
CA LYS A 119 8.30 19.16 4.11
C LYS A 119 8.26 20.11 2.91
N LYS A 120 7.44 19.83 1.90
CA LYS A 120 7.29 20.72 0.74
C LYS A 120 6.70 22.08 1.12
N LEU A 121 5.71 22.10 2.01
CA LEU A 121 5.14 23.33 2.52
C LEU A 121 6.18 24.15 3.30
N THR A 122 6.96 23.51 4.16
CA THR A 122 7.99 24.20 4.95
C THR A 122 9.18 24.65 4.10
N GLU A 123 9.62 23.87 3.11
CA GLU A 123 10.62 24.28 2.12
C GLU A 123 10.20 25.58 1.40
N GLU A 124 8.97 25.61 0.86
CA GLU A 124 8.42 26.80 0.20
C GLU A 124 8.28 27.99 1.16
N PHE A 125 7.85 27.72 2.39
CA PHE A 125 7.69 28.71 3.46
C PHE A 125 9.01 29.40 3.84
N PHE A 126 10.14 28.69 3.77
CA PHE A 126 11.47 29.24 4.06
C PHE A 126 12.24 29.70 2.83
N ALA A 127 11.87 29.28 1.62
CA ALA A 127 12.55 29.68 0.39
C ALA A 127 12.38 31.18 0.05
N GLY A 128 11.37 31.85 0.62
CA GLY A 128 11.12 33.27 0.43
C GLY A 128 11.93 34.06 1.43
N LEU A 129 13.06 34.65 1.05
CA LEU A 129 13.69 35.73 1.81
C LEU A 129 12.61 36.79 2.05
N GLY A 130 12.14 36.86 3.30
CA GLY A 130 10.84 37.42 3.65
C GLY A 130 10.68 38.84 3.16
N GLN A 131 9.60 39.11 2.42
CA GLN A 131 9.12 40.48 2.21
C GLN A 131 8.86 41.22 3.53
N ARG A 132 8.80 40.49 4.65
CA ARG A 132 8.78 41.00 6.02
C ARG A 132 10.10 40.66 6.72
N GLU A 133 11.15 41.45 6.48
CA GLU A 133 12.48 41.29 7.12
C GLU A 133 12.43 41.27 8.66
N ALA A 134 11.31 41.70 9.27
CA ALA A 134 11.11 41.74 10.71
C ALA A 134 10.41 40.51 11.32
N VAL A 135 9.99 39.51 10.53
CA VAL A 135 9.21 38.37 11.04
C VAL A 135 9.99 37.06 10.94
N THR A 136 10.22 36.42 12.09
CA THR A 136 10.84 35.09 12.17
C THR A 136 9.81 34.01 11.91
N ARG A 137 9.97 33.31 10.78
CA ARG A 137 9.18 32.13 10.44
C ARG A 137 9.57 30.93 11.30
N THR A 138 8.61 30.18 11.82
CA THR A 138 8.89 28.98 12.63
C THR A 138 8.00 27.80 12.27
N VAL A 139 8.53 26.60 12.51
CA VAL A 139 7.81 25.33 12.45
C VAL A 139 7.96 24.65 13.81
N PHE A 140 6.85 24.23 14.40
CA PHE A 140 6.81 23.55 15.68
C PHE A 140 5.98 22.28 15.55
N ALA A 141 6.54 21.14 15.93
CA ALA A 141 5.86 19.85 15.87
C ALA A 141 5.84 19.19 17.26
N VAL A 142 4.68 18.69 17.68
CA VAL A 142 4.46 17.97 18.92
C VAL A 142 3.97 16.57 18.62
N GLY A 143 4.45 15.59 19.38
CA GLY A 143 3.95 14.23 19.32
C GLY A 143 4.51 13.34 20.43
N ASP A 144 3.88 12.19 20.65
CA ASP A 144 4.30 11.16 21.59
C ASP A 144 4.33 9.80 20.90
N GLU A 145 5.54 9.28 20.62
CA GLU A 145 5.75 7.98 19.97
C GLU A 145 5.04 6.83 20.70
N LYS A 146 4.87 6.93 22.03
CA LYS A 146 4.19 5.90 22.83
C LYS A 146 2.67 5.88 22.64
N GLN A 147 2.12 6.91 22.01
CA GLN A 147 0.70 7.05 21.71
C GLN A 147 0.37 6.83 20.24
N SER A 148 1.33 6.43 19.41
CA SER A 148 1.03 6.06 18.03
C SER A 148 0.15 4.80 18.00
N ILE A 149 -1.05 4.95 17.45
CA ILE A 149 -2.05 3.86 17.35
C ILE A 149 -2.32 3.44 15.90
N TYR A 150 -1.71 4.11 14.93
CA TYR A 150 -1.82 3.82 13.50
C TYR A 150 -0.46 3.30 12.98
N SER A 151 -0.44 2.11 12.38
CA SER A 151 0.76 1.46 11.78
C SER A 151 0.46 0.91 10.40
#